data_AF-A0A924AAG0-F1
#
_entry.id   AF-A0A924AAG0-F1
#
_cell.length_a   1.000
_cell.length_b   1.000
_cell.length_c   1.000
_cell.angle_alpha   90.00
_cell.angle_beta   90.00
_cell.angle_gamma   90.00
#
_symmetry.space_group_name_H-M   'P 1'
#
loop_
_entity.id
_entity.type
_entity.pdbx_description
1 polymer ?
#
loop_
_entity_poly.entity_id
_entity_poly.type
_entity_poly.pdbx_seq_one_letter_code
_entity_poly.pdbx_strand_id
1 'polypeptide(L)'
;MKTEITFICACILSVLLRILNVPYANILILISLASLALIYFPGGTYFFSGETIRDQNIQFSLITGLNLSVVIIAVLFWILNWQGAKFISMIAVPCPVILFGVATYLRIKKKPELNIYYCRMQIRTGFYFLLTLICFSFTVLKPSKKINSITFVEPGVSFEYDSSLFNLKKKFTASHVEEEAQFLTYKPNNAFISIQGQYSKIIPSQSAIDSLLQTSLNGVNKFENDSVKIVGKAAEIHYKDFTGFGFTATYKKRKQYALSFMVTRFFNGGFCTIFYNASSASMPDYNEGREILINILDGIKTHNRKEIDASDSILKSMYTITIDSTRKPAEMESSYTRSFYGNLHIQPALKVEKIYIKNGETINISQGKSSVFKIYCNDASKGLQEKTGTINVIDKFGRNAMIPFSFQYYNH
;
A
#
# COMPACT_ATOMS: atom_id res chain seq x y z
N MET A 1 16.89 -35.03 22.49
CA MET A 1 16.59 -33.62 22.84
C MET A 1 17.81 -32.70 22.81
N LYS A 2 19.00 -33.05 23.37
CA LYS A 2 20.17 -32.14 23.37
C LYS A 2 20.49 -31.55 21.99
N THR A 3 20.58 -32.39 20.96
CA THR A 3 20.83 -31.96 19.56
C THR A 3 19.74 -31.02 19.03
N GLU A 4 18.47 -31.36 19.22
CA GLU A 4 17.33 -30.52 18.82
C GLU A 4 17.42 -29.13 19.47
N ILE A 5 17.71 -29.09 20.77
CA ILE A 5 17.88 -27.84 21.53
C ILE A 5 19.02 -27.01 20.95
N THR A 6 20.16 -27.61 20.61
CA THR A 6 21.29 -26.89 20.00
C THR A 6 20.89 -26.20 18.70
N PHE A 7 20.20 -26.90 17.79
CA PHE A 7 19.76 -26.32 16.52
C PHE A 7 18.65 -25.28 16.69
N ILE A 8 17.75 -25.47 17.66
CA ILE A 8 16.73 -24.48 18.00
C ILE A 8 17.39 -23.20 18.53
N CYS A 9 18.36 -23.32 19.46
CA CYS A 9 19.12 -22.18 19.96
C CYS A 9 19.88 -21.46 18.83
N ALA A 10 20.52 -22.21 17.92
CA ALA A 10 21.19 -21.65 16.75
C ALA A 10 20.22 -20.90 15.83
N CYS A 11 19.01 -21.45 15.61
CA CYS A 11 17.97 -20.78 14.83
C CYS A 11 17.49 -19.48 15.52
N ILE A 12 17.23 -19.51 16.83
CA ILE A 12 16.81 -18.32 17.60
C ILE A 12 17.88 -17.23 17.50
N LEU A 13 19.15 -17.57 17.71
CA LEU A 13 20.26 -16.65 17.56
C LEU A 13 20.30 -16.06 16.14
N SER A 14 20.11 -16.88 15.11
CA SER A 14 20.10 -16.44 13.72
C SER A 14 18.94 -15.50 13.40
N VAL A 15 17.76 -15.73 13.99
CA VAL A 15 16.60 -14.82 13.89
C VAL A 15 16.88 -13.50 14.59
N LEU A 16 17.51 -13.50 15.77
CA LEU A 16 17.92 -12.27 16.47
C LEU A 16 18.92 -11.47 15.63
N LEU A 17 19.92 -12.12 15.03
CA LEU A 17 20.88 -11.48 14.13
C LEU A 17 20.19 -10.86 12.91
N ARG A 18 19.14 -11.51 12.38
CA ARG A 18 18.34 -10.94 11.29
C ARG A 18 17.57 -9.70 11.72
N ILE A 19 17.00 -9.69 12.93
CA ILE A 19 16.30 -8.52 13.48
C ILE A 19 17.27 -7.34 13.65
N LEU A 20 18.53 -7.62 14.02
CA LEU A 20 19.61 -6.64 14.11
C LEU A 20 20.21 -6.25 12.74
N ASN A 21 19.64 -6.74 11.63
CA ASN A 21 20.12 -6.50 10.26
C ASN A 21 21.58 -6.93 10.00
N VAL A 22 22.08 -7.95 10.71
CA VAL A 22 23.43 -8.48 10.49
C VAL A 22 23.49 -9.18 9.13
N PRO A 23 24.50 -8.90 8.28
CA PRO A 23 24.64 -9.58 7.00
C PRO A 23 24.79 -11.09 7.20
N TYR A 24 24.30 -11.87 6.23
CA TYR A 24 24.33 -13.35 6.24
C TYR A 24 23.45 -14.06 7.30
N ALA A 25 22.67 -13.34 8.11
CA ALA A 25 21.76 -13.97 9.07
C ALA A 25 20.78 -14.98 8.43
N ASN A 26 20.32 -14.71 7.20
CA ASN A 26 19.47 -15.64 6.45
C ASN A 26 20.16 -16.98 6.12
N ILE A 27 21.48 -16.97 5.89
CA ILE A 27 22.25 -18.19 5.63
C ILE A 27 22.32 -19.04 6.91
N LEU A 28 22.52 -18.41 8.07
CA LEU A 28 22.52 -19.12 9.36
C LEU A 28 21.16 -19.72 9.70
N ILE A 29 20.06 -19.01 9.41
CA ILE A 29 18.69 -19.54 9.52
C ILE A 29 18.53 -20.76 8.60
N LEU A 30 18.98 -20.65 7.34
CA LEU A 30 18.89 -21.73 6.37
C LEU A 30 19.65 -22.98 6.84
N ILE A 31 20.92 -22.83 7.25
CA ILE A 31 21.76 -23.94 7.70
C ILE A 31 21.17 -24.60 8.95
N SER A 32 20.75 -23.80 9.93
CA SER A 32 20.23 -24.34 11.21
C SER A 32 18.94 -25.13 11.03
N LEU A 33 17.95 -24.59 10.30
CA LEU A 33 16.67 -25.27 10.07
C LEU A 33 16.78 -26.41 9.06
N ALA A 34 17.60 -26.27 8.00
CA ALA A 34 17.81 -27.36 7.04
C ALA A 34 18.52 -28.56 7.71
N SER A 35 19.54 -28.29 8.53
CA SER A 35 20.21 -29.34 9.32
C SER A 35 19.25 -30.01 10.28
N LEU A 36 18.38 -29.24 10.95
CA LEU A 36 17.35 -29.80 11.81
C LEU A 36 16.38 -30.68 11.02
N ALA A 37 15.91 -30.25 9.85
CA ALA A 37 15.04 -31.05 8.99
C ALA A 37 15.70 -32.38 8.56
N LEU A 38 16.98 -32.35 8.19
CA LEU A 38 17.76 -33.55 7.83
C LEU A 38 18.00 -34.50 9.01
N ILE A 39 18.10 -33.96 10.22
CA ILE A 39 18.17 -34.77 11.45
C ILE A 39 16.87 -35.56 11.67
N TYR A 40 15.72 -34.95 11.38
CA TYR A 40 14.44 -35.63 11.48
C TYR A 40 14.20 -36.64 10.37
N PHE A 41 14.70 -36.39 9.16
CA PHE A 41 14.63 -37.31 8.03
C PHE A 41 15.98 -37.41 7.30
N PRO A 42 16.68 -38.57 7.36
CA PRO A 42 16.21 -39.89 7.80
C PRO A 42 16.44 -40.22 9.29
N GLY A 43 17.05 -39.34 10.09
CA GLY A 43 17.53 -39.67 11.44
C GLY A 43 16.47 -39.88 12.52
N GLY A 44 15.17 -39.71 12.24
CA GLY A 44 14.09 -39.80 13.23
C GLY A 44 14.10 -41.09 14.07
N THR A 45 14.48 -42.24 13.50
CA THR A 45 14.59 -43.51 14.23
C THR A 45 15.69 -43.50 15.28
N TYR A 46 16.76 -42.73 15.09
CA TYR A 46 17.84 -42.59 16.07
C TYR A 46 17.50 -41.54 17.14
N PHE A 47 16.92 -40.41 16.73
CA PHE A 47 16.65 -39.30 17.67
C PHE A 47 15.39 -39.52 18.52
N PHE A 48 14.49 -40.40 18.11
CA PHE A 48 13.26 -40.71 18.84
C PHE A 48 13.35 -41.93 19.74
N SER A 49 14.40 -42.75 19.62
CA SER A 49 14.55 -43.93 20.46
C SER A 49 14.61 -43.56 21.95
N GLY A 50 14.22 -44.51 22.80
CA GLY A 50 14.50 -44.47 24.22
C GLY A 50 16.00 -44.66 24.49
N GLU A 51 16.33 -45.39 25.54
CA GLU A 51 17.72 -45.76 25.83
C GLU A 51 18.26 -46.74 24.77
N THR A 52 17.39 -47.59 24.22
CA THR A 52 17.74 -48.51 23.13
C THR A 52 16.82 -48.33 21.92
N ILE A 53 17.32 -48.73 20.74
CA ILE A 53 16.54 -48.74 19.48
C ILE A 53 15.33 -49.70 19.56
N ARG A 54 15.36 -50.66 20.49
CA ARG A 54 14.27 -51.64 20.69
C ARG A 54 13.06 -51.03 21.42
N ASP A 55 13.25 -49.91 22.12
CA ASP A 55 12.21 -49.25 22.93
C ASP A 55 11.38 -48.24 22.14
N GLN A 56 11.15 -48.50 20.84
CA GLN A 56 10.37 -47.60 19.99
C GLN A 56 9.63 -48.34 18.89
N ASN A 57 8.59 -47.68 18.39
CA ASN A 57 7.93 -48.07 17.16
C ASN A 57 8.67 -47.46 15.96
N ILE A 58 9.55 -48.25 15.33
CA ILE A 58 10.43 -47.79 14.22
C ILE A 58 9.63 -47.18 13.08
N GLN A 59 8.52 -47.81 12.67
CA GLN A 59 7.66 -47.32 11.58
C GLN A 59 7.06 -45.95 11.93
N PHE A 60 6.56 -45.81 13.16
CA PHE A 60 5.99 -44.55 13.63
C PHE A 60 7.06 -43.46 13.77
N SER A 61 8.27 -43.80 14.23
CA SER A 61 9.41 -42.89 14.30
C SER A 61 9.79 -42.36 12.91
N LEU A 62 9.82 -43.22 11.90
CA LEU A 62 10.15 -42.83 10.52
C LEU A 62 9.11 -41.88 9.93
N ILE A 63 7.82 -42.23 10.04
CA ILE A 63 6.71 -41.39 9.56
C ILE A 63 6.69 -40.04 10.29
N THR A 64 6.89 -40.06 11.61
CA THR A 64 6.93 -38.82 12.40
C THR A 64 8.13 -37.95 12.02
N GLY A 65 9.30 -38.56 11.78
CA GLY A 65 10.50 -37.85 11.34
C GLY A 65 10.29 -37.13 9.99
N LEU A 66 9.71 -37.83 9.02
CA LEU A 66 9.36 -37.25 7.72
C LEU A 66 8.36 -36.08 7.83
N ASN A 67 7.33 -36.22 8.66
CA ASN A 67 6.35 -35.15 8.82
C ASN A 67 6.92 -33.94 9.58
N LEU A 68 7.75 -34.17 10.60
CA LEU A 68 8.40 -33.08 11.33
C LEU A 68 9.42 -32.36 10.47
N SER A 69 10.10 -33.04 9.53
CA SER A 69 10.98 -32.37 8.57
C SER A 69 10.20 -31.45 7.64
N VAL A 70 9.03 -31.87 7.14
CA VAL A 70 8.11 -31.01 6.35
C VAL A 70 7.68 -29.78 7.14
N VAL A 71 7.36 -29.95 8.42
CA VAL A 71 6.99 -28.84 9.31
C VAL A 71 8.13 -27.84 9.48
N ILE A 72 9.36 -28.32 9.70
CA ILE A 72 10.54 -27.46 9.82
C ILE A 72 10.80 -26.72 8.51
N ILE A 73 10.64 -27.38 7.37
CA ILE A 73 10.75 -26.75 6.04
C ILE A 73 9.69 -25.66 5.87
N ALA A 74 8.45 -25.88 6.31
CA ALA A 74 7.39 -24.87 6.26
C ALA A 74 7.76 -23.60 7.07
N VAL A 75 8.27 -23.80 8.29
CA VAL A 75 8.75 -22.71 9.15
C VAL A 75 9.94 -21.98 8.51
N LEU A 76 10.88 -22.71 7.91
CA LEU A 76 12.01 -22.14 7.18
C LEU A 76 11.55 -21.25 6.02
N PHE A 77 10.63 -21.74 5.18
CA PHE A 77 10.10 -21.00 4.04
C PHE A 77 9.36 -19.74 4.50
N TRP A 78 8.61 -19.85 5.59
CA TRP A 78 7.93 -18.73 6.21
C TRP A 78 8.91 -17.66 6.69
N ILE A 79 9.91 -18.03 7.49
CA ILE A 79 10.91 -17.10 8.02
C ILE A 79 11.60 -16.39 6.85
N LEU A 80 12.05 -17.11 5.83
CA LEU A 80 12.76 -16.54 4.68
C LEU A 80 11.85 -15.78 3.69
N ASN A 81 10.53 -15.70 3.92
CA ASN A 81 9.55 -15.13 3.01
C ASN A 81 9.63 -15.73 1.59
N TRP A 82 9.85 -17.05 1.49
CA TRP A 82 10.01 -17.70 0.20
C TRP A 82 8.67 -17.91 -0.51
N GLN A 83 8.68 -17.89 -1.85
CA GLN A 83 7.49 -18.18 -2.65
C GLN A 83 7.02 -19.61 -2.35
N GLY A 84 5.72 -19.78 -2.13
CA GLY A 84 5.14 -21.08 -1.75
C GLY A 84 5.10 -21.37 -0.24
N ALA A 85 5.60 -20.48 0.63
CA ALA A 85 5.49 -20.65 2.08
C ALA A 85 4.04 -20.91 2.53
N LYS A 86 3.07 -20.18 1.97
CA LYS A 86 1.63 -20.38 2.21
C LYS A 86 1.18 -21.82 1.92
N PHE A 87 1.55 -22.34 0.76
CA PHE A 87 1.16 -23.67 0.31
C PHE A 87 1.77 -24.75 1.20
N ILE A 88 3.07 -24.66 1.50
CA ILE A 88 3.75 -25.63 2.37
C ILE A 88 3.21 -25.56 3.80
N SER A 89 2.94 -24.36 4.33
CA SER A 89 2.31 -24.22 5.65
C SER A 89 0.92 -24.84 5.71
N MET A 90 0.12 -24.74 4.64
CA MET A 90 -1.21 -25.37 4.58
C MET A 90 -1.14 -26.90 4.68
N ILE A 91 -0.11 -27.52 4.11
CA ILE A 91 0.16 -28.96 4.23
C ILE A 91 0.75 -29.29 5.61
N ALA A 92 1.63 -28.44 6.13
CA ALA A 92 2.36 -28.72 7.36
C ALA A 92 1.51 -28.61 8.63
N VAL A 93 0.51 -27.74 8.69
CA VAL A 93 -0.36 -27.55 9.88
C VAL A 93 -1.09 -28.83 10.32
N PRO A 94 -1.77 -29.60 9.45
CA PRO A 94 -2.48 -30.81 9.87
C PRO A 94 -1.56 -31.95 10.31
N CYS A 95 -0.32 -32.01 9.80
CA CYS A 95 0.61 -33.12 10.06
C CYS A 95 0.89 -33.35 11.56
N PRO A 96 1.33 -32.34 12.36
CA PRO A 96 1.48 -32.48 13.80
C PRO A 96 0.21 -32.88 14.54
N VAL A 97 -0.97 -32.39 14.11
CA VAL A 97 -2.25 -32.69 14.77
C VAL A 97 -2.57 -34.17 14.64
N ILE A 98 -2.46 -34.71 13.43
CA ILE A 98 -2.70 -36.13 13.16
C ILE A 98 -1.70 -36.98 13.95
N LEU A 99 -0.42 -36.64 13.93
CA LEU A 99 0.62 -37.38 14.66
C LEU A 99 0.45 -37.33 16.16
N PHE A 100 0.06 -36.17 16.71
CA PHE A 100 -0.23 -36.02 18.13
C PHE A 100 -1.42 -36.91 18.54
N GLY A 101 -2.47 -36.94 17.73
CA GLY A 101 -3.63 -37.82 17.93
C GLY A 101 -3.24 -39.31 17.89
N VAL A 102 -2.48 -39.73 16.88
CA VAL A 102 -1.99 -41.11 16.76
C VAL A 102 -1.06 -41.48 17.93
N ALA A 103 -0.15 -40.61 18.33
CA ALA A 103 0.73 -40.83 19.48
C ALA A 103 -0.07 -40.99 20.78
N THR A 104 -1.13 -40.19 20.96
CA THR A 104 -2.04 -40.27 22.11
C THR A 104 -2.78 -41.60 22.13
N TYR A 105 -3.36 -41.99 20.99
CA TYR A 105 -4.06 -43.27 20.85
C TYR A 105 -3.14 -44.47 21.11
N LEU A 106 -1.94 -44.46 20.54
CA LEU A 106 -0.96 -45.52 20.75
C LEU A 106 -0.47 -45.57 22.20
N ARG A 107 -0.32 -44.42 22.86
CA ARG A 107 0.04 -44.35 24.28
C ARG A 107 -1.01 -45.02 25.17
N ILE A 108 -2.29 -44.80 24.90
CA ILE A 108 -3.40 -45.41 25.66
C ILE A 108 -3.46 -46.93 25.46
N LYS A 109 -3.15 -47.44 24.25
CA LYS A 109 -3.28 -48.87 23.91
C LYS A 109 -2.05 -49.73 24.19
N LYS A 110 -0.85 -49.16 24.37
CA LYS A 110 0.42 -49.92 24.35
C LYS A 110 0.95 -50.25 25.74
N LYS A 111 1.94 -51.16 25.76
CA LYS A 111 2.67 -51.59 26.95
C LYS A 111 3.27 -50.38 27.70
N PRO A 112 3.32 -50.43 29.04
CA PRO A 112 3.84 -49.34 29.87
C PRO A 112 5.28 -48.92 29.52
N GLU A 113 6.08 -49.84 28.99
CA GLU A 113 7.46 -49.62 28.53
C GLU A 113 7.58 -48.51 27.47
N LEU A 114 6.60 -48.39 26.55
CA LEU A 114 6.61 -47.39 25.48
C LEU A 114 6.00 -46.05 25.89
N ASN A 115 5.52 -45.92 27.13
CA ASN A 115 4.83 -44.71 27.59
C ASN A 115 5.74 -43.48 27.53
N ILE A 116 7.02 -43.64 27.91
CA ILE A 116 8.02 -42.57 27.84
C ILE A 116 8.27 -42.15 26.39
N TYR A 117 8.37 -43.11 25.46
CA TYR A 117 8.55 -42.86 24.03
C TYR A 117 7.39 -42.02 23.46
N TYR A 118 6.15 -42.44 23.66
CA TYR A 118 4.98 -41.69 23.16
C TYR A 118 4.81 -40.34 23.84
N CYS A 119 5.12 -40.23 25.14
CA CYS A 119 5.10 -38.94 25.85
C CYS A 119 6.10 -37.94 25.24
N ARG A 120 7.35 -38.37 24.98
CA ARG A 120 8.35 -37.53 24.30
C ARG A 120 7.93 -37.16 22.88
N MET A 121 7.26 -38.08 22.17
CA MET A 121 6.74 -37.82 20.83
C MET A 121 5.62 -36.77 20.84
N GLN A 122 4.70 -36.86 21.81
CA GLN A 122 3.64 -35.87 22.01
C GLN A 122 4.21 -34.48 22.31
N ILE A 123 5.24 -34.38 23.17
CA ILE A 123 5.89 -33.10 23.48
C ILE A 123 6.48 -32.47 22.21
N ARG A 124 7.21 -33.24 21.40
CA ARG A 124 7.81 -32.75 20.14
C ARG A 124 6.75 -32.31 19.14
N THR A 125 5.78 -33.17 18.86
CA THR A 125 4.70 -32.87 17.91
C THR A 125 3.86 -31.68 18.38
N GLY A 126 3.58 -31.56 19.68
CA GLY A 126 2.91 -30.41 20.27
C GLY A 126 3.69 -29.10 20.13
N PHE A 127 5.01 -29.13 20.37
CA PHE A 127 5.87 -27.96 20.16
C PHE A 127 5.86 -27.50 18.69
N TYR A 128 6.06 -28.41 17.75
CA TYR A 128 6.04 -28.08 16.32
C TYR A 128 4.65 -27.68 15.83
N PHE A 129 3.58 -28.24 16.40
CA PHE A 129 2.21 -27.79 16.13
C PHE A 129 2.04 -26.31 16.48
N LEU A 130 2.40 -25.91 17.71
CA LEU A 130 2.30 -24.52 18.16
C LEU A 130 3.15 -23.59 17.29
N LEU A 131 4.38 -23.99 16.96
CA LEU A 131 5.27 -23.21 16.10
C LEU A 131 4.66 -22.98 14.71
N THR A 132 4.12 -24.03 14.10
CA THR A 132 3.49 -23.95 12.77
C THR A 132 2.21 -23.12 12.81
N LEU A 133 1.42 -23.25 13.87
CA LEU A 133 0.20 -22.47 14.08
C LEU A 133 0.52 -20.97 14.16
N ILE A 134 1.58 -20.58 14.88
CA ILE A 134 2.04 -19.19 14.95
C ILE A 134 2.43 -18.69 13.55
N CYS A 135 3.28 -19.43 12.83
CA CYS A 135 3.70 -19.05 11.48
C CYS A 135 2.50 -18.94 10.51
N PHE A 136 1.58 -19.90 10.55
CA PHE A 136 0.38 -19.89 9.71
C PHE A 136 -0.54 -18.72 10.05
N SER A 137 -0.76 -18.44 11.34
CA SER A 137 -1.55 -17.30 11.79
C SER A 137 -0.98 -15.99 11.27
N PHE A 138 0.33 -15.77 11.39
CA PHE A 138 0.95 -14.58 10.79
C PHE A 138 0.90 -14.56 9.26
N THR A 139 0.81 -15.71 8.59
CA THR A 139 0.72 -15.75 7.12
C THR A 139 -0.68 -15.42 6.61
N VAL A 140 -1.71 -15.96 7.26
CA VAL A 140 -3.11 -15.80 6.90
C VAL A 140 -3.67 -14.49 7.43
N LEU A 141 -3.32 -14.12 8.66
CA LEU A 141 -3.79 -12.91 9.33
C LEU A 141 -2.98 -11.67 8.97
N LYS A 142 -1.84 -11.77 8.25
CA LYS A 142 -1.22 -10.57 7.69
C LYS A 142 -2.25 -10.01 6.73
N PRO A 143 -2.93 -8.89 7.07
CA PRO A 143 -3.91 -8.34 6.18
C PRO A 143 -3.17 -8.13 4.87
N SER A 144 -3.71 -8.67 3.78
CA SER A 144 -3.44 -8.09 2.46
C SER A 144 -3.52 -6.59 2.71
N LYS A 145 -2.42 -5.86 2.49
CA LYS A 145 -2.39 -4.42 2.70
C LYS A 145 -3.43 -3.85 1.75
N LYS A 146 -4.68 -3.75 2.21
CA LYS A 146 -5.76 -3.11 1.49
C LYS A 146 -5.30 -1.69 1.31
N ILE A 147 -5.07 -1.33 0.06
CA ILE A 147 -4.85 0.05 -0.33
C ILE A 147 -6.16 0.76 0.03
N ASN A 148 -6.12 1.59 1.07
CA ASN A 148 -7.25 2.45 1.39
C ASN A 148 -7.45 3.40 0.20
N SER A 149 -8.69 3.46 -0.27
CA SER A 149 -9.11 3.93 -1.60
C SER A 149 -8.41 5.20 -2.12
N ILE A 150 -8.15 5.23 -3.42
CA ILE A 150 -7.69 6.40 -4.18
C ILE A 150 -8.92 7.06 -4.81
N THR A 151 -9.32 8.23 -4.32
CA THR A 151 -10.47 8.95 -4.89
C THR A 151 -10.02 9.76 -6.11
N PHE A 152 -10.59 9.48 -7.29
CA PHE A 152 -10.52 10.34 -8.46
C PHE A 152 -11.83 11.06 -8.65
N VAL A 153 -11.71 12.29 -9.09
CA VAL A 153 -12.82 13.08 -9.58
C VAL A 153 -12.60 13.28 -11.09
N GLU A 154 -13.62 13.60 -11.86
CA GLU A 154 -13.44 13.99 -13.27
C GLU A 154 -12.93 15.45 -13.34
N PRO A 155 -12.39 15.95 -14.47
CA PRO A 155 -11.29 16.92 -14.48
C PRO A 155 -11.53 18.19 -13.65
N GLY A 156 -10.59 18.44 -12.72
CA GLY A 156 -10.61 19.50 -11.69
C GLY A 156 -10.32 18.98 -10.26
N VAL A 157 -9.26 18.19 -10.05
CA VAL A 157 -9.17 17.23 -8.92
C VAL A 157 -7.92 17.34 -8.05
N SER A 158 -8.09 16.84 -6.84
CA SER A 158 -7.22 16.75 -5.67
C SER A 158 -6.99 15.31 -5.16
N PHE A 159 -6.06 15.13 -4.22
CA PHE A 159 -5.71 13.82 -3.66
C PHE A 159 -5.54 13.86 -2.13
N GLU A 160 -5.91 12.76 -1.45
CA GLU A 160 -5.33 12.36 -0.16
C GLU A 160 -5.03 10.85 -0.24
N TYR A 161 -3.75 10.47 -0.07
CA TYR A 161 -3.35 9.07 0.06
C TYR A 161 -2.46 8.93 1.26
N ASP A 162 -2.71 7.81 1.90
CA ASP A 162 -2.12 7.47 3.13
C ASP A 162 -1.48 6.02 2.89
N SER A 163 -0.22 5.66 3.28
CA SER A 163 0.33 4.24 3.38
C SER A 163 1.11 3.66 4.63
N SER A 164 1.38 4.37 5.75
CA SER A 164 1.83 3.76 7.05
C SER A 164 1.53 4.64 8.28
N LEU A 165 1.82 5.93 8.10
CA LEU A 165 1.28 7.18 8.69
C LEU A 165 1.14 8.26 7.59
N PHE A 166 1.40 7.84 6.36
CA PHE A 166 0.34 7.90 5.40
C PHE A 166 -0.01 9.41 4.94
N ASN A 167 0.93 10.36 4.93
CA ASN A 167 0.66 11.75 4.44
C ASN A 167 1.16 12.05 3.02
N LEU A 168 0.28 12.55 2.14
CA LEU A 168 0.61 13.20 0.86
C LEU A 168 0.65 14.73 1.06
N LYS A 169 1.85 15.32 1.15
CA LYS A 169 2.01 16.79 1.30
C LYS A 169 2.46 17.43 -0.03
N LYS A 170 1.54 18.26 -0.57
CA LYS A 170 1.64 19.34 -1.60
C LYS A 170 1.35 18.96 -3.07
N LYS A 171 0.81 19.82 -3.97
CA LYS A 171 0.06 21.12 -4.03
C LYS A 171 -0.03 21.44 -5.56
N PHE A 172 -1.10 21.92 -6.21
CA PHE A 172 -1.42 23.35 -6.45
C PHE A 172 -2.61 23.54 -7.43
N THR A 173 -3.03 24.81 -7.42
CA THR A 173 -4.07 25.65 -8.04
C THR A 173 -4.61 25.31 -9.43
N ALA A 174 -5.94 25.33 -9.53
CA ALA A 174 -6.64 25.73 -10.75
C ALA A 174 -6.46 27.26 -10.92
N SER A 175 -5.50 27.67 -11.73
CA SER A 175 -5.53 28.99 -12.35
C SER A 175 -5.21 28.81 -13.82
N HIS A 176 -6.27 28.93 -14.60
CA HIS A 176 -6.38 28.83 -16.05
C HIS A 176 -6.65 27.45 -16.66
N VAL A 177 -7.67 27.49 -17.50
CA VAL A 177 -8.17 26.46 -18.40
C VAL A 177 -7.07 26.23 -19.43
N GLU A 178 -6.09 25.40 -19.10
CA GLU A 178 -5.15 24.84 -20.06
C GLU A 178 -5.00 23.34 -19.80
N GLU A 179 -4.78 22.63 -20.90
CA GLU A 179 -4.80 21.19 -21.11
C GLU A 179 -3.63 20.48 -20.42
N GLU A 180 -3.44 20.66 -19.12
CA GLU A 180 -2.28 20.08 -18.43
C GLU A 180 -2.54 18.64 -17.99
N ALA A 181 -1.79 17.71 -18.61
CA ALA A 181 -1.63 16.36 -18.11
C ALA A 181 -1.02 16.39 -16.70
N GLN A 182 -1.74 15.86 -15.71
CA GLN A 182 -1.27 15.83 -14.33
C GLN A 182 -0.42 14.59 -14.07
N PHE A 183 0.76 14.71 -13.48
CA PHE A 183 1.65 13.57 -13.19
C PHE A 183 1.75 13.33 -11.68
N LEU A 184 1.21 12.20 -11.19
CA LEU A 184 1.41 11.77 -9.80
C LEU A 184 2.49 10.71 -9.69
N THR A 185 3.70 11.04 -9.22
CA THR A 185 4.78 10.06 -9.03
C THR A 185 4.82 9.51 -7.59
N TYR A 186 4.67 8.20 -7.41
CA TYR A 186 4.86 7.52 -6.12
C TYR A 186 5.92 6.42 -6.21
N LYS A 187 6.86 6.34 -5.25
CA LYS A 187 7.98 5.38 -5.26
C LYS A 187 8.00 4.35 -4.10
N PRO A 188 7.14 3.32 -4.06
CA PRO A 188 7.22 2.28 -3.04
C PRO A 188 8.22 1.19 -3.46
N ASN A 189 9.24 0.88 -2.65
CA ASN A 189 10.10 -0.31 -2.83
C ASN A 189 10.57 -0.53 -4.29
N ASN A 190 11.24 0.46 -4.89
CA ASN A 190 11.69 0.47 -6.29
C ASN A 190 10.59 0.40 -7.37
N ALA A 191 9.31 0.43 -7.00
CA ALA A 191 8.22 0.72 -7.92
C ALA A 191 8.01 2.22 -8.07
N PHE A 192 7.44 2.62 -9.20
CA PHE A 192 7.09 3.96 -9.61
C PHE A 192 5.66 3.89 -10.14
N ILE A 193 4.74 4.62 -9.55
CA ILE A 193 3.38 4.74 -10.06
C ILE A 193 3.21 6.16 -10.57
N SER A 194 2.77 6.30 -11.82
CA SER A 194 2.35 7.55 -12.44
C SER A 194 0.89 7.47 -12.83
N ILE A 195 0.10 8.46 -12.45
CA ILE A 195 -1.30 8.57 -12.87
C ILE A 195 -1.44 9.87 -13.64
N GLN A 196 -2.06 9.78 -14.83
CA GLN A 196 -2.23 10.85 -15.79
C GLN A 196 -3.69 10.94 -16.22
N GLY A 197 -4.34 12.06 -15.92
CA GLY A 197 -5.67 12.37 -16.43
C GLY A 197 -5.58 13.42 -17.55
N GLN A 198 -6.35 13.24 -18.61
CA GLN A 198 -6.47 14.23 -19.68
C GLN A 198 -7.95 14.40 -20.07
N TYR A 199 -8.39 15.65 -20.17
CA TYR A 199 -9.70 15.99 -20.74
C TYR A 199 -9.65 15.77 -22.26
N SER A 200 -10.65 15.09 -22.80
CA SER A 200 -10.82 14.93 -24.24
C SER A 200 -12.30 15.01 -24.58
N LYS A 201 -12.63 15.83 -25.58
CA LYS A 201 -13.98 15.87 -26.16
C LYS A 201 -14.27 14.64 -27.02
N ILE A 202 -13.22 13.95 -27.48
CA ILE A 202 -13.33 12.80 -28.37
C ILE A 202 -12.96 11.55 -27.59
N ILE A 203 -13.93 10.67 -27.41
CA ILE A 203 -13.71 9.33 -26.87
C ILE A 203 -13.47 8.40 -28.06
N PRO A 204 -12.29 7.76 -28.17
CA PRO A 204 -12.04 6.80 -29.25
C PRO A 204 -13.03 5.63 -29.15
N SER A 205 -13.48 5.11 -30.29
CA SER A 205 -14.28 3.89 -30.32
C SER A 205 -13.49 2.71 -29.76
N GLN A 206 -14.17 1.66 -29.31
CA GLN A 206 -13.49 0.46 -28.78
C GLN A 206 -12.50 -0.12 -29.79
N SER A 207 -12.86 -0.19 -31.07
CA SER A 207 -11.95 -0.64 -32.14
C SER A 207 -10.68 0.22 -32.26
N ALA A 208 -10.80 1.54 -32.02
CA ALA A 208 -9.65 2.43 -32.05
C ALA A 208 -8.77 2.24 -30.81
N ILE A 209 -9.36 1.99 -29.64
CA ILE A 209 -8.64 1.65 -28.40
C ILE A 209 -7.86 0.34 -28.60
N ASP A 210 -8.52 -0.70 -29.10
CA ASP A 210 -7.89 -2.00 -29.35
C ASP A 210 -6.75 -1.87 -30.39
N SER A 211 -6.94 -1.08 -31.44
CA SER A 211 -5.90 -0.80 -32.43
C SER A 211 -4.71 -0.04 -31.84
N LEU A 212 -4.94 0.91 -30.94
CA LEU A 212 -3.88 1.62 -30.23
C LEU A 212 -3.09 0.67 -29.31
N LEU A 213 -3.77 -0.20 -28.57
CA LEU A 213 -3.15 -1.21 -27.71
C LEU A 213 -2.27 -2.16 -28.51
N GLN A 214 -2.77 -2.68 -29.62
CA GLN A 214 -1.99 -3.54 -30.52
C GLN A 214 -0.77 -2.80 -31.09
N THR A 215 -0.94 -1.52 -31.45
CA THR A 215 0.18 -0.69 -31.92
C THR A 215 1.23 -0.47 -30.84
N SER A 216 0.81 -0.19 -29.60
CA SER A 216 1.72 -0.04 -28.46
C SER A 216 2.46 -1.35 -28.15
N LEU A 217 1.77 -2.48 -28.15
CA LEU A 217 2.37 -3.82 -27.98
C LEU A 217 3.42 -4.09 -29.06
N ASN A 218 3.09 -3.81 -30.32
CA ASN A 218 4.01 -3.96 -31.45
C ASN A 218 5.20 -3.00 -31.36
N GLY A 219 4.99 -1.77 -30.87
CA GLY A 219 6.05 -0.80 -30.63
C GLY A 219 7.02 -1.26 -29.54
N VAL A 220 6.49 -1.84 -28.45
CA VAL A 220 7.29 -2.41 -27.36
C VAL A 220 8.21 -3.53 -27.90
N ASN A 221 7.69 -4.41 -28.76
CA ASN A 221 8.49 -5.47 -29.39
C ASN A 221 9.64 -4.94 -30.27
N LYS A 222 9.52 -3.73 -30.85
CA LYS A 222 10.60 -3.14 -31.66
C LYS A 222 11.82 -2.74 -30.82
N PHE A 223 11.67 -2.50 -29.52
CA PHE A 223 12.78 -2.08 -28.64
C PHE A 223 13.72 -3.23 -28.24
N GLU A 224 13.41 -4.48 -28.61
CA GLU A 224 14.16 -5.68 -28.20
C GLU A 224 15.66 -5.65 -28.61
N ASN A 225 15.99 -4.92 -29.67
CA ASN A 225 17.34 -4.88 -30.23
C ASN A 225 18.26 -3.80 -29.64
N ASP A 226 17.74 -2.69 -29.11
CA ASP A 226 18.59 -1.55 -28.72
C ASP A 226 19.18 -1.70 -27.31
N SER A 227 18.38 -1.47 -26.27
CA SER A 227 18.88 -1.32 -24.89
C SER A 227 18.00 -1.98 -23.83
N VAL A 228 16.83 -2.45 -24.24
CA VAL A 228 15.85 -3.13 -23.40
C VAL A 228 15.50 -4.45 -24.07
N LYS A 229 15.62 -5.58 -23.36
CA LYS A 229 15.14 -6.87 -23.85
C LYS A 229 13.85 -7.22 -23.13
N ILE A 230 12.77 -7.48 -23.84
CA ILE A 230 11.55 -8.00 -23.22
C ILE A 230 11.81 -9.46 -22.85
N VAL A 231 11.61 -9.80 -21.58
CA VAL A 231 11.89 -11.14 -21.04
C VAL A 231 10.63 -11.88 -20.62
N GLY A 232 9.51 -11.18 -20.47
CA GLY A 232 8.21 -11.80 -20.18
C GLY A 232 7.12 -11.30 -21.11
N LYS A 233 6.05 -12.09 -21.21
CA LYS A 233 4.95 -11.86 -22.12
C LYS A 233 4.35 -10.47 -21.90
N ALA A 234 4.31 -9.67 -22.96
CA ALA A 234 3.42 -8.52 -23.00
C ALA A 234 1.99 -9.07 -23.01
N ALA A 235 1.26 -8.89 -21.92
CA ALA A 235 -0.11 -9.36 -21.80
C ALA A 235 -1.06 -8.18 -21.67
N GLU A 236 -2.18 -8.29 -22.36
CA GLU A 236 -3.28 -7.36 -22.28
C GLU A 236 -3.93 -7.46 -20.89
N ILE A 237 -4.35 -6.31 -20.37
CA ILE A 237 -4.95 -6.19 -19.05
C ILE A 237 -6.30 -5.53 -19.24
N HIS A 238 -7.35 -6.32 -19.00
CA HIS A 238 -8.72 -5.83 -18.89
C HIS A 238 -9.14 -5.98 -17.43
N TYR A 239 -9.44 -4.86 -16.77
CA TYR A 239 -9.90 -4.86 -15.38
C TYR A 239 -10.89 -3.74 -15.13
N LYS A 240 -12.16 -4.10 -14.88
CA LYS A 240 -13.29 -3.15 -14.86
C LYS A 240 -13.29 -2.34 -16.16
N ASP A 241 -13.29 -1.01 -16.06
CA ASP A 241 -13.27 -0.10 -17.20
C ASP A 241 -11.84 0.30 -17.62
N PHE A 242 -10.81 -0.33 -17.04
CA PHE A 242 -9.43 -0.11 -17.44
C PHE A 242 -8.98 -1.16 -18.45
N THR A 243 -8.38 -0.68 -19.53
CA THR A 243 -7.74 -1.51 -20.55
C THR A 243 -6.30 -1.08 -20.75
N GLY A 244 -5.40 -2.05 -20.89
CA GLY A 244 -3.98 -1.76 -21.00
C GLY A 244 -3.13 -2.97 -21.31
N PHE A 245 -1.85 -2.87 -21.02
CA PHE A 245 -0.91 -3.97 -21.14
C PHE A 245 0.17 -3.88 -20.08
N GLY A 246 0.84 -5.01 -19.84
CA GLY A 246 2.06 -5.04 -19.04
C GLY A 246 3.09 -5.99 -19.58
N PHE A 247 4.35 -5.72 -19.28
CA PHE A 247 5.49 -6.53 -19.72
C PHE A 247 6.62 -6.50 -18.70
N THR A 248 7.49 -7.51 -18.74
CA THR A 248 8.78 -7.47 -18.04
C THR A 248 9.92 -7.32 -19.03
N ALA A 249 10.88 -6.49 -18.66
CA ALA A 249 12.02 -6.12 -19.48
C ALA A 249 13.33 -6.21 -18.68
N THR A 250 14.45 -6.36 -19.38
CA THR A 250 15.80 -6.28 -18.82
C THR A 250 16.55 -5.13 -19.48
N TYR A 251 17.10 -4.23 -18.67
CA TYR A 251 17.99 -3.17 -19.12
C TYR A 251 19.42 -3.74 -19.25
N LYS A 252 19.89 -3.95 -20.49
CA LYS A 252 21.17 -4.61 -20.79
C LYS A 252 22.36 -3.93 -20.07
N LYS A 253 22.41 -2.59 -20.09
CA LYS A 253 23.51 -1.80 -19.48
C LYS A 253 23.48 -1.80 -17.95
N ARG A 254 22.30 -1.82 -17.34
CA ARG A 254 22.13 -1.71 -15.88
C ARG A 254 22.06 -3.06 -15.17
N LYS A 255 21.95 -4.17 -15.92
CA LYS A 255 21.70 -5.52 -15.40
C LYS A 255 20.52 -5.56 -14.40
N GLN A 256 19.48 -4.78 -14.71
CA GLN A 256 18.27 -4.67 -13.90
C GLN A 256 17.06 -5.11 -14.72
N TYR A 257 16.08 -5.69 -14.03
CA TYR A 257 14.78 -5.99 -14.59
C TYR A 257 13.80 -4.86 -14.29
N ALA A 258 12.83 -4.70 -15.18
CA ALA A 258 11.73 -3.77 -15.08
C ALA A 258 10.41 -4.54 -15.24
N LEU A 259 9.42 -4.23 -14.44
CA LEU A 259 8.03 -4.62 -14.65
C LEU A 259 7.23 -3.35 -14.91
N SER A 260 6.61 -3.27 -16.07
CA SER A 260 5.86 -2.10 -16.50
C SER A 260 4.43 -2.50 -16.80
N PHE A 261 3.47 -1.75 -16.25
CA PHE A 261 2.07 -1.79 -16.62
C PHE A 261 1.63 -0.40 -17.07
N MET A 262 0.81 -0.35 -18.11
CA MET A 262 0.12 0.85 -18.56
C MET A 262 -1.34 0.47 -18.75
N VAL A 263 -2.24 1.09 -17.99
CA VAL A 263 -3.68 0.85 -18.10
C VAL A 263 -4.42 2.17 -18.19
N THR A 264 -5.40 2.24 -19.09
CA THR A 264 -6.17 3.44 -19.38
C THR A 264 -7.65 3.16 -19.20
N ARG A 265 -8.35 4.06 -18.51
CA ARG A 265 -9.80 4.12 -18.46
C ARG A 265 -10.29 5.32 -19.22
N PHE A 266 -11.24 5.11 -20.13
CA PHE A 266 -11.92 6.18 -20.84
C PHE A 266 -13.25 6.49 -20.14
N PHE A 267 -13.63 7.77 -20.11
CA PHE A 267 -14.89 8.23 -19.51
C PHE A 267 -15.42 9.45 -20.26
N ASN A 268 -16.65 9.87 -19.94
CA ASN A 268 -17.29 11.00 -20.57
C ASN A 268 -16.54 12.29 -20.26
N GLY A 269 -15.78 12.78 -21.24
CA GLY A 269 -14.95 13.97 -21.11
C GLY A 269 -13.46 13.70 -20.87
N GLY A 270 -12.95 12.48 -21.01
CA GLY A 270 -11.51 12.25 -20.94
C GLY A 270 -11.06 10.81 -20.77
N PHE A 271 -9.80 10.68 -20.39
CA PHE A 271 -9.21 9.41 -20.00
C PHE A 271 -8.25 9.55 -18.82
N CYS A 272 -8.04 8.45 -18.11
CA CYS A 272 -7.08 8.33 -17.03
C CYS A 272 -6.17 7.14 -17.32
N THR A 273 -4.87 7.40 -17.44
CA THR A 273 -3.83 6.40 -17.66
C THR A 273 -2.98 6.24 -16.41
N ILE A 274 -2.73 5.00 -16.03
CA ILE A 274 -1.90 4.61 -14.88
C ILE A 274 -0.73 3.80 -15.39
N PHE A 275 0.45 4.29 -15.08
CA PHE A 275 1.72 3.63 -15.30
C PHE A 275 2.21 3.08 -13.98
N TYR A 276 2.47 1.78 -13.90
CA TYR A 276 3.23 1.17 -12.82
C TYR A 276 4.55 0.68 -13.39
N ASN A 277 5.67 1.02 -12.76
CA ASN A 277 7.01 0.64 -13.19
C ASN A 277 7.83 0.20 -11.98
N ALA A 278 8.12 -1.10 -11.83
CA ALA A 278 9.01 -1.59 -10.80
C ALA A 278 10.36 -1.98 -11.36
N SER A 279 11.45 -1.62 -10.70
CA SER A 279 12.80 -2.06 -11.04
C SER A 279 13.42 -2.92 -9.95
N SER A 280 14.12 -3.97 -10.34
CA SER A 280 14.78 -4.89 -9.39
C SER A 280 16.04 -5.49 -10.00
N ALA A 281 16.96 -5.93 -9.14
CA ALA A 281 18.11 -6.73 -9.55
C ALA A 281 17.71 -8.15 -9.98
N SER A 282 16.61 -8.69 -9.42
CA SER A 282 16.00 -9.96 -9.81
C SER A 282 14.79 -9.74 -10.71
N MET A 283 14.43 -10.74 -11.51
CA MET A 283 13.24 -10.67 -12.36
C MET A 283 11.99 -10.53 -11.48
N PRO A 284 11.25 -9.41 -11.58
CA PRO A 284 10.02 -9.21 -10.81
C PRO A 284 8.94 -10.18 -11.27
N ASP A 285 8.14 -10.69 -10.33
CA ASP A 285 6.99 -11.54 -10.64
C ASP A 285 5.89 -10.70 -11.30
N TYR A 286 5.55 -11.07 -12.54
CA TYR A 286 4.50 -10.41 -13.32
C TYR A 286 3.15 -10.48 -12.61
N ASN A 287 2.80 -11.63 -12.03
CA ASN A 287 1.50 -11.83 -11.39
C ASN A 287 1.40 -11.03 -10.09
N GLU A 288 2.48 -10.99 -9.30
CA GLU A 288 2.53 -10.17 -8.08
C GLU A 288 2.34 -8.68 -8.43
N GLY A 289 3.08 -8.17 -9.43
CA GLY A 289 2.91 -6.78 -9.84
C GLY A 289 1.54 -6.50 -10.45
N ARG A 290 0.94 -7.45 -11.16
CA ARG A 290 -0.43 -7.35 -11.67
C ARG A 290 -1.43 -7.29 -10.52
N GLU A 291 -1.25 -8.08 -9.47
CA GLU A 291 -2.06 -8.03 -8.25
C GLU A 291 -1.94 -6.66 -7.56
N ILE A 292 -0.72 -6.11 -7.47
CA ILE A 292 -0.50 -4.76 -6.94
C ILE A 292 -1.23 -3.72 -7.78
N LEU A 293 -1.13 -3.80 -9.11
CA LEU A 293 -1.87 -2.93 -10.03
C LEU A 293 -3.38 -3.05 -9.81
N ILE A 294 -3.93 -4.26 -9.77
CA ILE A 294 -5.36 -4.50 -9.53
C ILE A 294 -5.81 -3.88 -8.21
N ASN A 295 -5.03 -4.05 -7.13
CA ASN A 295 -5.33 -3.41 -5.84
C ASN A 295 -5.33 -1.88 -5.94
N ILE A 296 -4.44 -1.29 -6.74
CA ILE A 296 -4.44 0.16 -7.01
C ILE A 296 -5.72 0.55 -7.74
N LEU A 297 -6.06 -0.17 -8.82
CA LEU A 297 -7.26 0.06 -9.62
C LEU A 297 -8.56 -0.12 -8.82
N ASP A 298 -8.59 -1.06 -7.88
CA ASP A 298 -9.69 -1.23 -6.92
C ASP A 298 -9.85 -0.05 -5.98
N GLY A 299 -8.73 0.58 -5.64
CA GLY A 299 -8.74 1.82 -4.89
C GLY A 299 -9.41 2.97 -5.65
N ILE A 300 -9.38 2.95 -6.99
CA ILE A 300 -9.84 4.06 -7.84
C ILE A 300 -11.35 4.17 -7.86
N LYS A 301 -11.86 5.22 -7.23
CA LYS A 301 -13.25 5.65 -7.34
C LYS A 301 -13.36 6.77 -8.36
N THR A 302 -14.42 6.75 -9.16
CA THR A 302 -14.77 7.85 -10.07
C THR A 302 -16.10 8.44 -9.66
N HIS A 303 -16.17 9.77 -9.66
CA HIS A 303 -17.38 10.53 -9.39
C HIS A 303 -17.81 11.25 -10.66
N ASN A 304 -19.08 11.10 -11.03
CA ASN A 304 -19.63 11.82 -12.18
C ASN A 304 -19.81 13.30 -11.86
N ARG A 305 -19.95 14.12 -12.91
CA ARG A 305 -20.18 15.57 -12.78
C ARG A 305 -21.37 15.96 -11.90
N LYS A 306 -22.44 15.17 -11.90
CA LYS A 306 -23.63 15.47 -11.08
C LYS A 306 -23.34 15.30 -9.58
N GLU A 307 -22.59 14.27 -9.19
CA GLU A 307 -22.18 14.05 -7.80
C GLU A 307 -21.24 15.15 -7.30
N ILE A 308 -20.35 15.60 -8.17
CA ILE A 308 -19.49 16.76 -7.97
C ILE A 308 -20.31 18.02 -7.71
N ASP A 309 -21.20 18.36 -8.64
CA ASP A 309 -21.96 19.61 -8.58
C ASP A 309 -22.94 19.60 -7.39
N ALA A 310 -23.49 18.42 -7.05
CA ALA A 310 -24.29 18.23 -5.85
C ALA A 310 -23.46 18.44 -4.58
N SER A 311 -22.23 17.91 -4.53
CA SER A 311 -21.33 18.13 -3.40
C SER A 311 -20.93 19.59 -3.27
N ASP A 312 -20.62 20.27 -4.38
CA ASP A 312 -20.27 21.70 -4.37
C ASP A 312 -21.45 22.55 -3.90
N SER A 313 -22.67 22.20 -4.31
CA SER A 313 -23.90 22.87 -3.88
C SER A 313 -24.17 22.67 -2.40
N ILE A 314 -24.04 21.44 -1.91
CA ILE A 314 -24.15 21.10 -0.50
C ILE A 314 -23.10 21.86 0.30
N LEU A 315 -21.84 21.82 -0.13
CA LEU A 315 -20.73 22.51 0.52
C LEU A 315 -20.98 24.01 0.61
N LYS A 316 -21.40 24.67 -0.48
CA LYS A 316 -21.77 26.10 -0.45
C LYS A 316 -22.94 26.41 0.49
N SER A 317 -23.90 25.49 0.63
CA SER A 317 -25.06 25.66 1.53
C SER A 317 -24.74 25.38 3.01
N MET A 318 -23.67 24.62 3.28
CA MET A 318 -23.33 24.18 4.64
C MET A 318 -22.66 25.26 5.48
N TYR A 319 -22.03 26.25 4.84
CA TYR A 319 -21.23 27.24 5.55
C TYR A 319 -21.90 28.61 5.54
N THR A 320 -22.08 29.16 6.74
CA THR A 320 -22.37 30.59 6.91
C THR A 320 -21.04 31.31 7.08
N ILE A 321 -20.83 32.32 6.24
CA ILE A 321 -19.63 33.18 6.29
C ILE A 321 -20.08 34.56 6.76
N THR A 322 -19.59 34.99 7.92
CA THR A 322 -19.80 36.35 8.42
C THR A 322 -18.47 37.05 8.60
N ILE A 323 -18.46 38.38 8.44
CA ILE A 323 -17.26 39.20 8.61
C ILE A 323 -17.59 40.29 9.62
N ASP A 324 -16.87 40.26 10.74
CA ASP A 324 -17.00 41.25 11.79
C ASP A 324 -15.78 42.18 11.76
N SER A 325 -15.99 43.49 11.70
CA SER A 325 -14.91 44.46 11.81
C SER A 325 -14.25 44.36 13.19
N THR A 326 -12.92 44.40 13.24
CA THR A 326 -12.16 44.39 14.49
C THR A 326 -11.20 45.56 14.57
N ARG A 327 -10.80 45.92 15.79
CA ARG A 327 -9.73 46.90 16.00
C ARG A 327 -8.40 46.32 15.53
N LYS A 328 -7.49 47.18 15.05
CA LYS A 328 -6.12 46.81 14.67
C LYS A 328 -5.47 46.00 15.82
N PRO A 329 -4.95 44.79 15.56
CA PRO A 329 -4.25 44.01 16.58
C PRO A 329 -3.03 44.77 17.10
N ALA A 330 -2.81 44.75 18.42
CA ALA A 330 -1.67 45.43 19.06
C ALA A 330 -0.30 44.91 18.59
N GLU A 331 -0.26 43.67 18.09
CA GLU A 331 0.94 42.96 17.64
C GLU A 331 1.36 43.31 16.19
N MET A 332 0.54 44.02 15.42
CA MET A 332 0.91 44.42 14.06
C MET A 332 1.76 45.68 14.09
N GLU A 333 2.98 45.58 13.56
CA GLU A 333 3.91 46.71 13.40
C GLU A 333 3.21 47.97 12.85
N SER A 334 3.60 49.12 13.39
CA SER A 334 3.04 50.44 13.06
C SER A 334 3.24 50.85 11.60
N SER A 335 4.11 50.16 10.87
CA SER A 335 4.52 50.46 9.49
C SER A 335 3.46 50.16 8.41
N TYR A 336 2.46 49.31 8.70
CA TYR A 336 1.39 49.01 7.75
C TYR A 336 0.10 49.76 8.13
N THR A 337 -0.21 50.82 7.39
CA THR A 337 -1.55 51.40 7.32
C THR A 337 -2.45 50.43 6.54
N ARG A 338 -3.42 49.82 7.21
CA ARG A 338 -4.44 48.98 6.57
C ARG A 338 -5.78 49.68 6.74
N SER A 339 -6.59 49.66 5.68
CA SER A 339 -7.92 50.30 5.65
C SER A 339 -8.99 49.48 6.37
N PHE A 340 -8.75 48.17 6.56
CA PHE A 340 -9.69 47.27 7.23
C PHE A 340 -8.98 46.18 8.00
N TYR A 341 -9.55 45.85 9.17
CA TYR A 341 -9.26 44.65 9.95
C TYR A 341 -10.59 43.98 10.30
N GLY A 342 -10.68 42.68 10.08
CA GLY A 342 -11.89 41.93 10.39
C GLY A 342 -11.61 40.47 10.72
N ASN A 343 -12.59 39.85 11.34
CA ASN A 343 -12.63 38.41 11.57
C ASN A 343 -13.63 37.80 10.59
N LEU A 344 -13.16 36.89 9.75
CA LEU A 344 -13.98 36.03 8.90
C LEU A 344 -14.37 34.79 9.71
N HIS A 345 -15.64 34.69 10.06
CA HIS A 345 -16.22 33.56 10.75
C HIS A 345 -16.79 32.55 9.74
N ILE A 346 -16.47 31.27 9.92
CA ILE A 346 -17.00 30.16 9.13
C ILE A 346 -17.70 29.19 10.08
N GLN A 347 -19.01 28.99 9.90
CA GLN A 347 -19.80 28.05 10.68
C GLN A 347 -20.47 27.01 9.77
N PRO A 348 -20.26 25.69 10.00
CA PRO A 348 -19.39 25.09 11.02
C PRO A 348 -17.89 25.25 10.69
N ALA A 349 -17.02 25.01 11.69
CA ALA A 349 -15.58 25.12 11.53
C ALA A 349 -15.04 24.23 10.40
N LEU A 350 -14.16 24.78 9.57
CA LEU A 350 -13.67 24.13 8.36
C LEU A 350 -12.14 24.09 8.30
N LYS A 351 -11.59 23.04 7.71
CA LYS A 351 -10.17 22.98 7.36
C LYS A 351 -9.96 23.81 6.09
N VAL A 352 -9.62 25.08 6.28
CA VAL A 352 -9.34 26.01 5.19
C VAL A 352 -7.88 25.87 4.77
N GLU A 353 -7.63 25.70 3.47
CA GLU A 353 -6.26 25.66 2.96
C GLU A 353 -5.73 27.08 2.72
N LYS A 354 -6.55 27.92 2.08
CA LYS A 354 -6.21 29.29 1.70
C LYS A 354 -7.44 30.17 1.58
N ILE A 355 -7.27 31.48 1.77
CA ILE A 355 -8.29 32.49 1.50
C ILE A 355 -7.72 33.51 0.53
N TYR A 356 -8.47 33.78 -0.52
CA TYR A 356 -8.14 34.76 -1.54
C TYR A 356 -9.14 35.90 -1.46
N ILE A 357 -8.67 37.14 -1.43
CA ILE A 357 -9.51 38.34 -1.50
C ILE A 357 -9.13 39.06 -2.78
N LYS A 358 -10.10 39.28 -3.67
CA LYS A 358 -9.88 40.02 -4.91
C LYS A 358 -9.61 41.49 -4.55
N ASN A 359 -8.52 42.05 -5.07
CA ASN A 359 -8.10 43.43 -4.78
C ASN A 359 -7.74 43.70 -3.31
N GLY A 360 -7.31 42.68 -2.56
CA GLY A 360 -6.70 42.78 -1.23
C GLY A 360 -5.48 41.86 -1.17
N GLU A 361 -4.48 42.19 -0.35
CA GLU A 361 -3.31 41.31 -0.20
C GLU A 361 -3.74 39.90 0.25
N THR A 362 -3.07 38.89 -0.29
CA THR A 362 -3.32 37.48 0.03
C THR A 362 -2.96 37.20 1.48
N ILE A 363 -3.85 36.56 2.22
CA ILE A 363 -3.62 36.23 3.63
C ILE A 363 -3.26 34.75 3.70
N ASN A 364 -1.99 34.47 3.98
CA ASN A 364 -1.56 33.13 4.34
C ASN A 364 -2.08 32.82 5.75
N ILE A 365 -3.04 31.91 5.84
CA ILE A 365 -3.58 31.44 7.09
C ILE A 365 -2.69 30.30 7.61
N SER A 366 -2.40 30.32 8.91
CA SER A 366 -1.80 29.19 9.60
C SER A 366 -2.73 27.97 9.52
N GLN A 367 -2.20 26.85 9.03
CA GLN A 367 -2.96 25.61 8.85
C GLN A 367 -3.60 25.17 10.18
N GLY A 368 -4.93 25.02 10.22
CA GLY A 368 -5.66 24.58 11.41
C GLY A 368 -7.18 24.53 11.21
N LYS A 369 -7.87 23.81 12.10
CA LYS A 369 -9.34 23.92 12.23
C LYS A 369 -9.64 25.16 13.04
N SER A 370 -9.96 26.26 12.37
CA SER A 370 -10.47 27.47 13.01
C SER A 370 -11.82 27.80 12.42
N SER A 371 -12.73 28.28 13.25
CA SER A 371 -13.96 28.94 12.80
C SER A 371 -13.74 30.42 12.52
N VAL A 372 -12.55 30.98 12.81
CA VAL A 372 -12.26 32.41 12.72
C VAL A 372 -10.91 32.64 12.02
N PHE A 373 -10.92 33.47 10.99
CA PHE A 373 -9.74 33.85 10.22
C PHE A 373 -9.59 35.36 10.21
N LYS A 374 -8.41 35.88 10.55
CA LYS A 374 -8.16 37.33 10.49
C LYS A 374 -8.00 37.76 9.04
N ILE A 375 -8.75 38.77 8.62
CA ILE A 375 -8.65 39.39 7.30
C ILE A 375 -8.27 40.87 7.40
N TYR A 376 -7.48 41.36 6.43
CA TYR A 376 -7.09 42.76 6.33
C TYR A 376 -7.13 43.22 4.87
N CYS A 377 -7.52 44.47 4.65
CA CYS A 377 -7.49 45.12 3.33
C CYS A 377 -6.61 46.37 3.38
N ASN A 378 -6.09 46.75 2.21
CA ASN A 378 -5.30 47.96 2.03
C ASN A 378 -5.81 48.73 0.82
N ASP A 379 -6.86 49.50 1.03
CA ASP A 379 -7.54 50.28 0.01
C ASP A 379 -7.08 51.74 0.04
N ALA A 380 -6.65 52.23 -1.11
CA ALA A 380 -6.23 53.62 -1.28
C ALA A 380 -7.40 54.61 -1.30
N SER A 381 -8.58 54.18 -1.77
CA SER A 381 -9.76 55.04 -1.89
C SER A 381 -10.56 55.06 -0.60
N LYS A 382 -10.97 56.26 -0.16
CA LYS A 382 -11.90 56.47 0.96
C LYS A 382 -13.34 56.16 0.57
N GLY A 383 -14.22 56.01 1.55
CA GLY A 383 -15.65 55.75 1.36
C GLY A 383 -16.02 54.26 1.45
N LEU A 384 -17.24 53.92 1.03
CA LEU A 384 -17.74 52.55 1.04
C LEU A 384 -16.95 51.68 0.05
N GLN A 385 -16.29 50.65 0.55
CA GLN A 385 -15.55 49.66 -0.21
C GLN A 385 -16.32 48.35 -0.25
N GLU A 386 -16.40 47.72 -1.42
CA GLU A 386 -16.93 46.37 -1.58
C GLU A 386 -15.82 45.40 -1.99
N LYS A 387 -15.79 44.25 -1.32
CA LYS A 387 -14.80 43.21 -1.53
C LYS A 387 -15.47 41.88 -1.79
N THR A 388 -14.87 41.12 -2.70
CA THR A 388 -15.23 39.72 -2.97
C THR A 388 -14.02 38.85 -2.68
N GLY A 389 -14.23 37.68 -2.08
CA GLY A 389 -13.18 36.70 -1.84
C GLY A 389 -13.66 35.29 -2.12
N THR A 390 -12.72 34.35 -2.07
CA THR A 390 -12.97 32.92 -2.18
C THR A 390 -12.18 32.18 -1.12
N ILE A 391 -12.86 31.30 -0.39
CA ILE A 391 -12.25 30.37 0.56
C ILE A 391 -11.96 29.08 -0.20
N ASN A 392 -10.69 28.66 -0.24
CA ASN A 392 -10.30 27.38 -0.80
C ASN A 392 -10.35 26.30 0.29
N VAL A 393 -11.22 25.32 0.08
CA VAL A 393 -11.51 24.26 1.04
C VAL A 393 -11.36 22.91 0.35
N ILE A 394 -11.01 21.88 1.11
CA ILE A 394 -10.93 20.51 0.63
C ILE A 394 -12.30 19.86 0.84
N ASP A 395 -12.99 19.50 -0.25
CA ASP A 395 -14.28 18.81 -0.19
C ASP A 395 -14.13 17.33 0.22
N LYS A 396 -15.26 16.63 0.34
CA LYS A 396 -15.29 15.19 0.71
C LYS A 396 -14.61 14.26 -0.30
N PHE A 397 -14.36 14.75 -1.52
CA PHE A 397 -13.61 14.06 -2.57
C PHE A 397 -12.14 14.51 -2.64
N GLY A 398 -11.72 15.36 -1.70
CA GLY A 398 -10.39 15.94 -1.62
C GLY A 398 -10.27 17.33 -2.28
N ARG A 399 -11.27 17.78 -3.06
CA ARG A 399 -11.10 18.83 -4.08
C ARG A 399 -11.00 20.20 -3.51
N ASN A 400 -10.22 21.04 -4.18
CA ASN A 400 -10.21 22.48 -3.99
C ASN A 400 -11.56 23.05 -4.45
N ALA A 401 -12.50 23.14 -3.53
CA ALA A 401 -13.75 23.85 -3.73
C ALA A 401 -13.58 25.30 -3.29
N MET A 402 -14.02 26.22 -4.15
CA MET A 402 -14.00 27.65 -3.87
C MET A 402 -15.38 28.08 -3.35
N ILE A 403 -15.42 28.56 -2.11
CA ILE A 403 -16.62 29.15 -1.52
C ILE A 403 -16.51 30.68 -1.67
N PRO A 404 -17.30 31.31 -2.54
CA PRO A 404 -17.28 32.76 -2.70
C PRO A 404 -17.90 33.44 -1.46
N PHE A 405 -17.39 34.62 -1.12
CA PHE A 405 -17.98 35.52 -0.14
C PHE A 405 -17.80 36.97 -0.56
N SER A 406 -18.61 37.87 -0.03
CA SER A 406 -18.48 39.31 -0.21
C SER A 406 -18.71 40.04 1.10
N PHE A 407 -18.09 41.22 1.24
CA PHE A 407 -18.31 42.10 2.37
C PHE A 407 -18.09 43.56 1.97
N GLN A 408 -18.69 44.46 2.74
CA GLN A 408 -18.53 45.88 2.59
C GLN A 408 -18.01 46.50 3.87
N TYR A 409 -17.20 47.54 3.75
CA TYR A 409 -16.73 48.33 4.88
C TYR A 409 -16.48 49.78 4.46
N TYR A 410 -16.47 50.71 5.41
CA TYR A 410 -16.20 52.12 5.12
C TYR A 410 -14.73 52.45 5.42
N ASN A 411 -13.99 52.94 4.43
CA ASN A 411 -12.60 53.38 4.59
C ASN A 411 -12.55 54.89 4.90
N HIS A 412 -12.04 55.26 6.08
CA HIS A 412 -12.12 56.62 6.63
C HIS A 412 -11.01 57.57 6.17
#